data_AF-A0AAD6GTQ6-F1
#
_entry.id   AF-A0AAD6GTQ6-F1
#
_cell.length_a   1.000
_cell.length_b   1.000
_cell.length_c   1.000
_cell.angle_alpha   90.00
_cell.angle_beta   90.00
_cell.angle_gamma   90.00
#
_symmetry.space_group_name_H-M   'P 1'
#
loop_
_entity.id
_entity.type
_entity.pdbx_description
1 polymer ?
#
loop_
_entity_poly.entity_id
_entity_poly.type
_entity_poly.pdbx_seq_one_letter_code
_entity_poly.pdbx_strand_id
1 'polypeptide(L)'
;MVTNPDYKANLSLEALADLQVPGDLYISPDAAKIVYKLQYFSKKGENATSSIWIAVVGKEKSTRQFTSGLFSDEQPKWSPDGTSLAFKSDRGHLGKSSTIYVMQVDGGEPYPIMPDGNKKPIAAFGVPTVRISFTSPDEKTDEQVHKEKAKDDATVWGENLEHHRLELSM
;
A
#
# COMPACT_ATOMS: atom_id res chain seq x y z
N MET A 1 3.51 23.40 18.31
CA MET A 1 2.18 23.23 17.69
C MET A 1 1.58 24.61 17.52
N VAL A 2 1.45 25.09 16.28
CA VAL A 2 0.73 26.34 15.99
C VAL A 2 -0.71 25.93 15.68
N THR A 3 -1.61 26.07 16.64
CA THR A 3 -3.04 25.96 16.37
C THR A 3 -3.50 27.31 15.85
N ASN A 4 -3.80 27.39 14.56
CA ASN A 4 -4.39 28.58 13.96
C ASN A 4 -5.83 28.75 14.48
N PRO A 5 -6.14 29.80 15.26
CA PRO A 5 -7.44 29.95 15.93
C PRO A 5 -8.58 30.36 14.98
N ASP A 6 -8.30 30.69 13.72
CA ASP A 6 -9.30 31.16 12.75
C ASP A 6 -9.87 30.05 11.84
N TYR A 7 -9.51 28.79 12.04
CA TYR A 7 -10.04 27.69 11.23
C TYR A 7 -11.45 27.27 11.69
N LYS A 8 -12.47 28.06 11.34
CA LYS A 8 -13.85 27.56 11.33
C LYS A 8 -14.01 26.63 10.14
N ALA A 9 -13.72 25.35 10.32
CA ALA A 9 -14.11 24.35 9.34
C ALA A 9 -15.64 24.38 9.23
N ASN A 10 -16.17 24.87 8.10
CA ASN A 10 -17.53 24.57 7.68
C ASN A 10 -17.56 23.07 7.41
N LEU A 11 -17.84 22.29 8.45
CA LEU A 11 -17.97 20.83 8.41
C LEU A 11 -19.21 20.47 7.61
N SER A 12 -19.06 20.38 6.30
CA SER A 12 -20.06 19.78 5.42
C SER A 12 -19.73 18.29 5.22
N LEU A 13 -20.74 17.50 4.85
CA LEU A 13 -20.55 16.07 4.53
C LEU A 13 -19.58 15.90 3.36
N GLU A 14 -19.62 16.83 2.40
CA GLU A 14 -18.73 16.89 1.25
C GLU A 14 -17.29 17.17 1.69
N ALA A 15 -17.10 18.12 2.59
CA ALA A 15 -15.77 18.44 3.15
C ALA A 15 -15.17 17.25 3.91
N LEU A 16 -16.00 16.44 4.59
CA LEU A 16 -15.57 15.20 5.23
C LEU A 16 -15.24 14.10 4.21
N ALA A 17 -16.02 14.00 3.13
CA ALA A 17 -15.79 13.01 2.07
C ALA A 17 -14.49 13.27 1.29
N ASP A 18 -14.20 14.55 1.00
CA ASP A 18 -12.99 14.98 0.29
C ASP A 18 -11.76 15.14 1.21
N LEU A 19 -11.90 14.85 2.51
CA LEU A 19 -10.79 14.92 3.46
C LEU A 19 -9.70 13.91 3.08
N GLN A 20 -8.48 14.40 2.88
CA GLN A 20 -7.31 13.54 2.68
C GLN A 20 -6.67 13.21 4.02
N VAL A 21 -6.51 11.91 4.28
CA VAL A 21 -5.97 11.36 5.52
C VAL A 21 -4.60 10.75 5.24
N PRO A 22 -3.54 11.27 5.87
CA PRO A 22 -2.23 10.63 5.80
C PRO A 22 -2.20 9.35 6.64
N GLY A 23 -1.47 8.34 6.15
CA GLY A 23 -1.24 7.07 6.82
C GLY A 23 0.09 6.46 6.38
N ASP A 24 0.42 5.25 6.86
CA ASP A 24 1.61 4.49 6.47
C ASP A 24 2.90 5.34 6.37
N LEU A 25 3.24 6.03 7.46
CA LEU A 25 4.38 6.95 7.51
C LEU A 25 5.68 6.23 7.87
N TYR A 26 6.74 6.50 7.11
CA TYR A 26 8.08 5.97 7.37
C TYR A 26 9.15 7.03 7.12
N ILE A 27 10.20 7.02 7.93
CA ILE A 27 11.38 7.86 7.75
C ILE A 27 12.44 7.12 6.92
N SER A 28 13.19 7.85 6.08
CA SER A 28 14.30 7.29 5.31
C SER A 28 15.46 6.84 6.23
N PRO A 29 16.32 5.90 5.79
CA PRO A 29 17.44 5.42 6.59
C PRO A 29 18.42 6.52 7.03
N ASP A 30 18.62 7.54 6.19
CA ASP A 30 19.45 8.71 6.47
C ASP A 30 18.73 9.80 7.30
N ALA A 31 17.48 9.55 7.71
CA ALA A 31 16.59 10.49 8.39
C ALA A 31 16.30 11.81 7.64
N ALA A 32 16.68 11.93 6.36
CA ALA A 32 16.52 13.17 5.60
C ALA A 32 15.12 13.35 4.97
N LYS A 33 14.36 12.27 4.82
CA LYS A 33 13.07 12.26 4.12
C LYS A 33 12.04 11.46 4.88
N ILE A 34 10.78 11.81 4.68
CA ILE A 34 9.63 11.00 5.09
C ILE A 34 8.85 10.57 3.86
N VAL A 35 8.30 9.37 3.91
CA VAL A 35 7.32 8.85 2.96
C VAL A 35 6.03 8.57 3.71
N TYR A 36 4.89 8.84 3.08
CA TYR A 36 3.58 8.55 3.67
C TYR A 36 2.56 8.26 2.57
N LYS A 37 1.55 7.47 2.91
CA LYS A 37 0.35 7.29 2.10
C LYS A 37 -0.61 8.46 2.33
N LEU A 38 -1.28 8.88 1.28
CA LEU A 38 -2.37 9.86 1.32
C LEU A 38 -3.60 9.26 0.63
N GLN A 39 -4.71 9.19 1.33
CA GLN A 39 -5.97 8.61 0.83
C GLN A 39 -7.16 9.52 1.18
N TYR A 40 -8.22 9.47 0.39
CA TYR A 40 -9.47 10.12 0.76
C TYR A 40 -10.19 9.35 1.87
N PHE A 41 -10.84 10.07 2.79
CA PHE A 41 -11.64 9.49 3.86
C PHE A 41 -12.81 8.67 3.30
N SER A 42 -13.49 9.21 2.28
CA SER A 42 -14.48 8.45 1.51
C SER A 42 -13.85 7.85 0.26
N LYS A 43 -14.30 6.64 -0.10
CA LYS A 43 -14.02 6.07 -1.42
C LYS A 43 -14.61 6.99 -2.48
N LYS A 44 -13.77 7.42 -3.43
CA LYS A 44 -14.19 8.19 -4.60
C LYS A 44 -14.11 7.30 -5.83
N GLY A 45 -15.26 7.07 -6.49
CA GLY A 45 -15.35 6.19 -7.66
C GLY A 45 -15.48 4.70 -7.33
N GLU A 46 -15.30 3.86 -8.35
CA GLU A 46 -15.50 2.40 -8.24
C GLU A 46 -14.42 1.69 -7.42
N ASN A 47 -13.20 2.23 -7.34
CA ASN A 47 -12.08 1.64 -6.62
C ASN A 47 -11.52 2.64 -5.61
N ALA A 48 -11.06 2.14 -4.46
CA ALA A 48 -10.35 2.98 -3.50
C ALA A 48 -9.01 3.39 -4.12
N THR A 49 -8.64 4.67 -3.97
CA THR A 49 -7.38 5.20 -4.46
C THR A 49 -6.58 5.80 -3.32
N SER A 50 -5.28 5.62 -3.41
CA SER A 50 -4.31 6.18 -2.48
C SER A 50 -3.02 6.46 -3.23
N SER A 51 -2.27 7.44 -2.74
CA SER A 51 -1.03 7.88 -3.36
C SER A 51 0.08 7.92 -2.34
N ILE A 52 1.30 7.68 -2.78
CA ILE A 52 2.47 7.83 -1.95
C ILE A 52 3.02 9.24 -2.16
N TRP A 53 3.42 9.87 -1.06
CA TRP A 53 4.00 11.21 -1.02
C TRP A 53 5.33 11.17 -0.27
N ILE A 54 6.22 12.08 -0.65
CA ILE A 54 7.55 12.22 -0.06
C ILE A 54 7.81 13.67 0.30
N ALA A 55 8.45 13.90 1.45
CA ALA A 55 8.84 15.22 1.92
C ALA A 55 10.24 15.19 2.54
N VAL A 56 10.91 16.34 2.56
CA VAL A 56 12.22 16.54 3.19
C VAL A 56 12.02 16.98 4.64
N VAL A 57 12.68 16.29 5.56
CA VAL A 57 12.61 16.58 7.00
C VAL A 57 13.16 17.98 7.26
N GLY A 58 12.43 18.78 8.05
CA GLY A 58 12.83 20.14 8.43
C GLY A 58 12.71 21.18 7.31
N LYS A 59 12.27 20.79 6.10
CA LYS A 59 12.05 21.73 4.98
C LYS A 59 10.56 21.89 4.73
N GLU A 60 10.02 23.05 5.07
CA GLU A 60 8.64 23.40 4.76
C GLU A 60 8.36 23.34 3.26
N LYS A 61 7.12 22.97 2.90
CA LYS A 61 6.63 22.90 1.51
C LYS A 61 7.51 22.04 0.58
N SER A 62 8.21 21.06 1.14
CA SER A 62 9.03 20.10 0.37
C SER A 62 8.27 18.87 -0.11
N THR A 63 7.00 18.75 0.30
CA THR A 63 6.09 17.68 -0.06
C THR A 63 5.88 17.62 -1.57
N ARG A 64 6.06 16.44 -2.15
CA ARG A 64 5.67 16.15 -3.54
C ARG A 64 5.03 14.77 -3.64
N GLN A 65 4.17 14.62 -4.64
CA GLN A 65 3.55 13.36 -4.98
C GLN A 65 4.63 12.42 -5.57
N PHE A 66 4.64 11.17 -5.12
CA PHE A 66 5.59 10.14 -5.56
C PHE A 66 4.96 9.16 -6.55
N THR A 67 3.70 8.75 -6.33
CA THR A 67 2.95 7.92 -7.29
C THR A 67 1.75 8.65 -7.87
N SER A 68 1.23 8.20 -9.03
CA SER A 68 0.21 8.94 -9.80
C SER A 68 -1.11 9.18 -9.06
N GLY A 69 -1.44 8.39 -8.02
CA GLY A 69 -2.72 8.45 -7.31
C GLY A 69 -3.91 7.89 -8.10
N LEU A 70 -3.65 7.20 -9.20
CA LEU A 70 -4.66 6.50 -10.01
C LEU A 70 -4.97 5.09 -9.48
N PHE A 71 -4.20 4.62 -8.51
CA PHE A 71 -4.18 3.25 -8.01
C PHE A 71 -4.36 3.25 -6.50
N SER A 72 -4.43 2.07 -5.89
CA SER A 72 -4.31 1.90 -4.44
C SER A 72 -2.85 1.61 -4.10
N ASP A 73 -2.06 2.67 -3.86
CA ASP A 73 -0.64 2.57 -3.50
C ASP A 73 -0.45 2.66 -1.96
N GLU A 74 0.01 1.57 -1.36
CA GLU A 74 0.03 1.40 0.09
C GLU A 74 1.35 0.87 0.66
N GLN A 75 1.51 1.04 1.98
CA GLN A 75 2.61 0.47 2.76
C GLN A 75 4.00 0.74 2.16
N PRO A 76 4.37 2.00 1.86
CA PRO A 76 5.69 2.30 1.31
C PRO A 76 6.81 1.87 2.27
N LYS A 77 7.89 1.32 1.71
CA LYS A 77 9.08 0.92 2.46
C LYS A 77 10.34 1.39 1.74
N TRP A 78 11.23 2.04 2.48
CA TRP A 78 12.54 2.45 1.98
C TRP A 78 13.46 1.26 1.78
N SER A 79 14.11 1.21 0.63
CA SER A 79 15.33 0.42 0.47
C SER A 79 16.38 0.81 1.53
N PRO A 80 17.24 -0.12 1.98
CA PRO A 80 18.25 0.15 3.01
C PRO A 80 19.24 1.27 2.67
N ASP A 81 19.53 1.46 1.38
CA ASP A 81 20.38 2.54 0.86
C ASP A 81 19.62 3.85 0.65
N GLY A 82 18.29 3.84 0.82
CA GLY A 82 17.42 5.02 0.69
C GLY A 82 17.24 5.51 -0.75
N THR A 83 17.64 4.75 -1.76
CA THR A 83 17.60 5.17 -3.17
C THR A 83 16.27 4.87 -3.85
N SER A 84 15.53 3.89 -3.34
CA SER A 84 14.26 3.42 -3.90
C SER A 84 13.20 3.14 -2.83
N LEU A 85 11.94 3.10 -3.25
CA LEU A 85 10.78 2.75 -2.44
C LEU A 85 10.09 1.52 -3.03
N ALA A 86 9.83 0.53 -2.20
CA ALA A 86 8.94 -0.59 -2.49
C ALA A 86 7.55 -0.30 -1.90
N PHE A 87 6.49 -0.65 -2.62
CA PHE A 87 5.12 -0.40 -2.18
C PHE A 87 4.13 -1.39 -2.79
N LYS A 88 3.00 -1.62 -2.11
CA LYS A 88 1.91 -2.45 -2.61
C LYS A 88 1.04 -1.62 -3.56
N SER A 89 0.70 -2.15 -4.73
CA SER A 89 -0.14 -1.45 -5.70
C SER A 89 -1.04 -2.42 -6.46
N ASP A 90 -2.28 -2.01 -6.73
CA ASP A 90 -3.24 -2.74 -7.59
C ASP A 90 -3.10 -2.38 -9.09
N ARG A 91 -2.06 -1.64 -9.47
CA ARG A 91 -1.83 -1.13 -10.84
C ARG A 91 -1.91 -2.20 -11.94
N GLY A 92 -1.52 -3.44 -11.67
CA GLY A 92 -1.64 -4.54 -12.63
C GLY A 92 -3.08 -5.05 -12.82
N HIS A 93 -3.90 -4.99 -11.76
CA HIS A 93 -5.27 -5.52 -11.73
C HIS A 93 -6.16 -4.69 -10.80
N LEU A 94 -6.60 -3.52 -11.29
CA LEU A 94 -7.38 -2.52 -10.54
C LEU A 94 -8.52 -3.13 -9.71
N GLY A 95 -8.51 -2.86 -8.40
CA GLY A 95 -9.54 -3.30 -7.46
C GLY A 95 -9.63 -4.81 -7.23
N LYS A 96 -8.76 -5.63 -7.86
CA LYS A 96 -8.82 -7.10 -7.79
C LYS A 96 -7.68 -7.69 -6.99
N SER A 97 -6.44 -7.35 -7.34
CA SER A 97 -5.25 -7.87 -6.65
C SER A 97 -4.14 -6.82 -6.65
N SER A 98 -3.26 -6.91 -5.65
CA SER A 98 -2.10 -6.05 -5.52
C SER A 98 -0.81 -6.85 -5.55
N THR A 99 0.21 -6.27 -6.18
CA THR A 99 1.59 -6.78 -6.15
C THR A 99 2.53 -5.72 -5.59
N ILE A 100 3.78 -6.07 -5.35
CA ILE A 100 4.80 -5.12 -4.91
C ILE A 100 5.46 -4.50 -6.15
N TYR A 101 5.52 -3.17 -6.13
CA TYR A 101 6.24 -2.37 -7.11
C TYR A 101 7.42 -1.68 -6.44
N VAL A 102 8.47 -1.44 -7.21
CA VAL A 102 9.63 -0.66 -6.81
C VAL A 102 9.75 0.53 -7.73
N MET A 103 10.06 1.70 -7.16
CA MET A 103 10.30 2.94 -7.88
C MET A 103 11.50 3.67 -7.26
N GLN A 104 12.34 4.28 -8.09
CA GLN A 104 13.46 5.09 -7.61
C GLN A 104 12.97 6.38 -6.98
N VAL A 105 13.67 6.87 -5.96
CA VAL A 105 13.26 8.04 -5.17
C VAL A 105 13.33 9.31 -6.01
N ASP A 106 14.25 9.40 -6.97
CA ASP A 106 14.36 10.49 -7.94
C ASP A 106 13.21 10.51 -8.97
N GLY A 107 12.52 9.38 -9.17
CA GLY A 107 11.33 9.25 -10.00
C GLY A 107 11.36 8.03 -10.90
N GLY A 108 10.64 8.12 -12.02
CA GLY A 108 10.57 7.06 -13.02
C GLY A 108 9.31 6.19 -12.92
N GLU A 109 9.24 5.18 -13.79
CA GLU A 109 8.12 4.24 -13.81
C GLU A 109 8.34 3.13 -12.76
N PRO A 110 7.35 2.86 -11.89
CA PRO A 110 7.45 1.74 -10.99
C PRO A 110 7.38 0.41 -11.75
N TYR A 111 8.26 -0.53 -11.43
CA TYR A 111 8.25 -1.87 -12.00
C TYR A 111 7.79 -2.90 -10.97
N PRO A 112 7.05 -3.94 -11.38
CA PRO A 112 6.64 -5.00 -10.47
C PRO A 112 7.83 -5.92 -10.17
N ILE A 113 7.94 -6.38 -8.92
CA ILE A 113 8.94 -7.40 -8.58
C ILE A 113 8.50 -8.81 -9.00
N MET A 114 7.21 -8.97 -9.27
CA MET A 114 6.58 -10.19 -9.80
C MET A 114 5.79 -9.81 -11.06
N PRO A 115 6.37 -9.95 -12.25
CA PRO A 115 5.74 -9.57 -13.52
C PRO A 115 4.42 -10.30 -13.77
N ASP A 116 4.33 -11.57 -13.39
CA ASP A 116 3.13 -12.40 -13.56
C ASP A 116 2.03 -12.09 -12.52
N GLY A 117 2.27 -11.07 -11.68
CA GLY A 117 1.37 -10.66 -10.61
C GLY A 117 1.39 -11.63 -9.42
N ASN A 118 0.72 -11.22 -8.34
CA ASN A 118 0.47 -12.12 -7.21
C ASN A 118 -1.00 -12.56 -7.28
N LYS A 119 -1.25 -13.87 -7.28
CA LYS A 119 -2.63 -14.43 -7.33
C LYS A 119 -3.39 -14.21 -6.01
N LYS A 120 -2.68 -13.76 -4.96
CA LYS A 120 -3.21 -13.59 -3.61
C LYS A 120 -2.86 -12.23 -3.02
N PRO A 121 -3.65 -11.75 -2.05
CA PRO A 121 -3.34 -10.53 -1.34
C PRO A 121 -2.04 -10.68 -0.53
N ILE A 122 -1.16 -9.69 -0.68
CA ILE A 122 0.05 -9.55 0.13
C ILE A 122 -0.35 -8.89 1.45
N ALA A 123 -0.21 -9.63 2.56
CA ALA A 123 -0.60 -9.15 3.89
C ALA A 123 0.39 -8.11 4.45
N ALA A 124 1.69 -8.38 4.29
CA ALA A 124 2.78 -7.48 4.65
C ALA A 124 4.05 -7.82 3.86
N PHE A 125 4.94 -6.84 3.72
CA PHE A 125 6.28 -7.04 3.18
C PHE A 125 7.32 -6.16 3.89
N GLY A 126 8.57 -6.61 3.83
CA GLY A 126 9.74 -5.95 4.37
C GLY A 126 10.87 -5.92 3.34
N VAL A 127 11.77 -4.96 3.50
CA VAL A 127 12.96 -4.75 2.67
C VAL A 127 14.20 -4.79 3.56
N PRO A 128 14.47 -5.93 4.24
CA PRO A 128 15.52 -6.01 5.26
C PRO A 128 16.93 -5.83 4.68
N THR A 129 17.12 -6.11 3.39
CA THR A 129 18.37 -5.96 2.64
C THR A 129 18.04 -5.57 1.18
N VAL A 130 18.89 -5.92 0.21
CA VAL A 130 18.58 -5.89 -1.23
C VAL A 130 17.38 -6.78 -1.60
N ARG A 131 16.99 -7.74 -0.75
CA ARG A 131 15.87 -8.64 -0.99
C ARG A 131 14.58 -8.17 -0.34
N ILE A 132 13.45 -8.47 -0.98
CA ILE A 132 12.12 -8.23 -0.46
C ILE A 132 11.58 -9.53 0.12
N SER A 133 11.08 -9.47 1.36
CA SER A 133 10.40 -10.59 2.01
C SER A 133 8.92 -10.23 2.20
N PHE A 134 7.99 -11.11 1.85
CA PHE A 134 6.56 -10.85 2.01
C PHE A 134 5.82 -12.08 2.51
N THR A 135 4.62 -11.87 3.05
CA THR A 135 3.76 -12.95 3.51
C THR A 135 2.49 -13.05 2.65
N SER A 136 2.20 -14.25 2.15
CA SER A 136 1.02 -14.56 1.34
C SER A 136 0.27 -15.75 1.94
N PRO A 137 -1.08 -15.80 1.89
CA PRO A 137 -1.85 -16.99 2.26
C PRO A 137 -1.49 -18.22 1.39
N ASP A 138 -1.72 -19.43 1.87
CA ASP A 138 -1.54 -20.68 1.10
C ASP A 138 -2.45 -20.79 -0.13
N GLU A 139 -2.07 -21.58 -1.15
CA GLU A 139 -2.94 -21.79 -2.33
C GLU A 139 -4.18 -22.53 -1.90
N LYS A 140 -5.35 -22.01 -2.30
CA LYS A 140 -6.60 -22.74 -2.12
C LYS A 140 -6.47 -24.04 -2.90
N THR A 141 -6.69 -25.16 -2.22
CA THR A 141 -6.78 -26.48 -2.84
C THR A 141 -7.94 -26.51 -3.84
N ASP A 142 -7.86 -27.39 -4.85
CA ASP A 142 -8.94 -27.57 -5.83
C ASP A 142 -10.30 -27.86 -5.16
N GLU A 143 -10.28 -28.55 -4.02
CA GLU A 143 -11.46 -28.82 -3.21
C GLU A 143 -12.07 -27.55 -2.60
N GLN A 144 -11.24 -26.63 -2.08
CA GLN A 144 -11.70 -25.34 -1.55
C GLN A 144 -12.26 -24.45 -2.66
N VAL A 145 -11.61 -24.41 -3.83
CA VAL A 145 -12.12 -23.68 -5.00
C VAL A 145 -13.47 -24.24 -5.46
N HIS A 146 -13.65 -25.56 -5.41
CA HIS A 146 -14.92 -26.21 -5.79
C HIS A 146 -16.05 -25.88 -4.79
N LYS A 147 -15.78 -25.95 -3.48
CA LYS A 147 -16.73 -25.60 -2.41
C LYS A 147 -17.20 -24.14 -2.50
N GLU A 148 -16.28 -23.21 -2.75
CA GLU A 148 -16.59 -21.79 -2.91
C GLU A 148 -17.45 -21.52 -4.15
N LYS A 149 -17.17 -22.18 -5.28
CA LYS A 149 -18.03 -22.12 -6.48
C LYS A 149 -19.42 -22.72 -6.24
N ALA A 150 -19.51 -23.74 -5.39
CA ALA A 150 -20.77 -24.39 -5.02
C ALA A 150 -21.57 -23.64 -3.94
N LYS A 151 -21.02 -22.56 -3.36
CA LYS A 151 -21.56 -21.87 -2.16
C LYS A 151 -21.70 -22.78 -0.94
N ASP A 152 -20.80 -23.76 -0.84
CA ASP A 152 -20.65 -24.66 0.30
C ASP A 152 -19.37 -24.28 1.08
N ASP A 153 -19.21 -22.99 1.35
CA ASP A 153 -18.03 -22.37 1.96
C ASP A 153 -18.15 -22.17 3.48
N ALA A 154 -19.18 -22.76 4.10
CA ALA A 154 -19.37 -22.74 5.54
C ALA A 154 -18.11 -23.24 6.27
N THR A 155 -17.48 -22.34 7.04
CA THR A 155 -16.21 -22.63 7.71
C THR A 155 -16.44 -22.85 9.21
N VAL A 156 -15.97 -23.98 9.73
CA VAL A 156 -15.92 -24.23 11.18
C VAL A 156 -14.73 -23.50 11.77
N TRP A 157 -14.99 -22.61 12.72
CA TRP A 157 -13.95 -21.79 13.37
C TRP A 157 -12.94 -22.69 14.10
N GLY A 158 -11.67 -22.65 13.69
CA GLY A 158 -10.56 -23.39 14.31
C GLY A 158 -10.06 -24.64 13.57
N GLU A 159 -10.74 -25.13 12.54
CA GLU A 159 -10.32 -26.32 11.80
C GLU A 159 -9.51 -26.02 10.52
N ASN A 160 -9.71 -24.83 9.93
CA ASN A 160 -9.07 -24.42 8.69
C ASN A 160 -8.32 -23.09 8.90
N LEU A 161 -7.14 -23.17 9.50
CA LEU A 161 -6.26 -22.02 9.65
C LEU A 161 -5.55 -21.76 8.31
N GLU A 162 -5.82 -20.60 7.69
CA GLU A 162 -5.01 -20.14 6.57
C GLU A 162 -3.60 -19.83 7.09
N HIS A 163 -2.61 -20.60 6.65
CA HIS A 163 -1.22 -20.33 6.98
C HIS A 163 -0.67 -19.28 6.03
N HIS A 164 -0.07 -18.24 6.58
CA HIS A 164 0.71 -17.27 5.81
C HIS A 164 2.14 -17.80 5.67
N ARG A 165 2.62 -17.98 4.43
CA ARG A 165 4.04 -18.32 4.18
C ARG A 165 4.87 -17.07 4.00
N LEU A 166 6.07 -17.09 4.58
CA LEU A 166 7.12 -16.12 4.29
C LEU A 166 7.80 -16.51 2.98
N GLU A 167 7.72 -15.65 1.98
CA GLU A 167 8.38 -15.80 0.69
C GLU A 167 9.48 -14.74 0.54
N LEU A 168 10.60 -15.14 -0.05
CA LEU A 168 11.74 -14.27 -0.36
C LEU A 168 11.84 -14.11 -1.88
N SER A 169 11.77 -12.87 -2.38
CA SER A 169 12.11 -12.61 -3.78
C SER A 169 13.63 -12.53 -3.93
N MET A 170 14.14 -12.99 -5.08
CA MET A 170 15.56 -12.83 -5.45
C MET A 170 15.89 -11.41 -5.85
#